data_AF-A0A7Y7TYA6-F1
#
_entry.id   AF-A0A7Y7TYA6-F1
#
_cell.length_a   1.000
_cell.length_b   1.000
_cell.length_c   1.000
_cell.angle_alpha   90.00
_cell.angle_beta   90.00
_cell.angle_gamma   90.00
#
_symmetry.space_group_name_H-M   'P 1'
#
loop_
_entity.id
_entity.type
_entity.pdbx_description
1 polymer ?
#
loop_
_entity_poly.entity_id
_entity_poly.type
_entity_poly.pdbx_seq_one_letter_code
_entity_poly.pdbx_strand_id
1 'polypeptide(L)'
;MKSAENKLEIFILYSRWIQAPVYIGLVIASVAYSVHFFAELIHILSDFSTYDQTNFMLAILELIHISMVINLLIVVIIGGYYAFVSKIDQEKTGNQLDFLGKITDSSLKIKLIIFLVSISGVHLPETYINLKGLTTLQVIIKISMHLVFIISALLLAYTDKLQAKSH
;
A
#
# COMPACT_ATOMS: atom_id res chain seq x y z
N MET A 1 19.79 -32.14 -21.23
CA MET A 1 18.66 -31.18 -21.11
C MET A 1 18.19 -31.01 -19.66
N LYS A 2 17.83 -32.06 -18.92
CA LYS A 2 17.34 -31.97 -17.52
C LYS A 2 18.22 -31.16 -16.53
N SER A 3 19.54 -31.15 -16.69
CA SER A 3 20.44 -30.40 -15.77
C SER A 3 20.40 -28.87 -15.98
N ALA A 4 20.13 -28.40 -17.20
CA ALA A 4 20.02 -26.96 -17.48
C ALA A 4 18.68 -26.40 -16.97
N GLU A 5 17.60 -27.18 -17.13
CA GLU A 5 16.28 -26.88 -16.57
C GLU A 5 16.35 -26.77 -15.04
N ASN A 6 16.99 -27.73 -14.37
CA ASN A 6 17.10 -27.73 -12.91
C ASN A 6 17.93 -26.54 -12.37
N LYS A 7 18.95 -26.08 -13.10
CA LYS A 7 19.75 -24.90 -12.73
C LYS A 7 18.96 -23.61 -12.90
N LEU A 8 18.17 -23.50 -13.97
CA LEU A 8 17.28 -22.35 -14.19
C LEU A 8 16.18 -22.29 -13.13
N GLU A 9 15.60 -23.44 -12.77
CA GLU A 9 14.58 -23.53 -11.73
C GLU A 9 15.13 -23.08 -10.37
N ILE A 10 16.29 -23.59 -9.96
CA ILE A 10 16.97 -23.16 -8.73
C ILE A 10 17.27 -21.66 -8.76
N PHE A 11 17.77 -21.14 -9.89
CA PHE A 11 18.05 -19.71 -10.03
C PHE A 11 16.78 -18.84 -9.88
N ILE A 12 15.68 -19.23 -10.52
CA ILE A 12 14.38 -18.54 -10.40
C ILE A 12 13.85 -18.61 -8.96
N LEU A 13 13.98 -19.75 -8.29
CA LEU A 13 13.55 -19.91 -6.90
C LEU A 13 14.36 -19.04 -5.93
N TYR A 14 15.68 -18.99 -6.08
CA TYR A 14 16.55 -18.14 -5.26
C TYR A 14 16.36 -16.64 -5.55
N SER A 15 15.91 -16.26 -6.75
CA SER A 15 15.64 -14.85 -7.08
C SER A 15 14.63 -14.20 -6.12
N ARG A 16 13.75 -14.99 -5.48
CA ARG A 16 12.77 -14.50 -4.50
C ARG A 16 13.42 -13.91 -3.23
N TRP A 17 14.62 -14.36 -2.86
CA TRP A 17 15.35 -13.82 -1.71
C TRP A 17 15.78 -12.36 -1.90
N ILE A 18 15.79 -11.84 -3.14
CA ILE A 18 16.01 -10.42 -3.39
C ILE A 18 14.92 -9.53 -2.78
N GLN A 19 13.73 -10.09 -2.51
CA GLN A 19 12.61 -9.37 -1.88
C GLN A 19 12.82 -9.18 -0.37
N ALA A 20 13.55 -10.09 0.30
CA ALA A 20 13.82 -9.99 1.73
C ALA A 20 14.50 -8.66 2.15
N PRO A 21 15.61 -8.22 1.51
CA PRO A 21 16.22 -6.92 1.83
C PRO A 21 15.33 -5.73 1.47
N VAL A 22 14.46 -5.87 0.45
CA VAL A 22 13.47 -4.82 0.12
C VAL A 22 12.48 -4.63 1.27
N TYR A 23 11.97 -5.72 1.86
CA TYR A 23 11.08 -5.62 3.03
C TYR A 23 11.78 -5.01 4.25
N ILE A 24 13.07 -5.29 4.46
CA ILE A 24 13.87 -4.62 5.51
C ILE A 24 13.92 -3.11 5.23
N GLY A 25 14.16 -2.70 3.98
CA GLY A 25 14.13 -1.30 3.59
C GLY A 25 12.77 -0.63 3.87
N LEU A 26 11.66 -1.33 3.59
CA LEU A 26 10.32 -0.85 3.89
C LEU A 26 10.07 -0.70 5.40
N VAL A 27 10.58 -1.61 6.23
CA VAL A 27 10.52 -1.47 7.70
C VAL A 27 11.28 -0.23 8.17
N ILE A 28 12.47 0.01 7.63
CA ILE A 28 13.25 1.23 7.95
C ILE A 28 12.46 2.48 7.54
N ALA A 29 11.82 2.47 6.36
CA ALA A 29 10.95 3.56 5.93
C ALA A 29 9.76 3.77 6.87
N SER A 30 9.12 2.69 7.36
CA SER A 30 8.05 2.78 8.36
C SER A 30 8.52 3.43 9.67
N VAL A 31 9.73 3.10 10.13
CA VAL A 31 10.33 3.75 11.31
C VAL A 31 10.57 5.24 11.05
N ALA A 32 11.09 5.61 9.89
CA ALA A 32 11.29 7.01 9.53
C ALA A 32 9.98 7.80 9.51
N TYR A 33 8.91 7.23 8.92
CA TYR A 33 7.57 7.83 8.96
C TYR A 33 7.02 7.95 10.38
N SER A 34 7.28 6.96 11.26
CA SER A 34 6.87 7.04 12.66
C SER A 34 7.58 8.17 13.40
N VAL A 35 8.88 8.37 13.17
CA VAL A 35 9.61 9.50 13.74
C VAL A 35 9.05 10.83 13.24
N HIS A 36 8.77 10.93 11.93
CA HIS A 36 8.17 12.12 11.34
C HIS A 36 6.78 12.42 11.93
N PHE A 37 5.93 11.40 12.13
CA PHE A 37 4.64 11.55 12.80
C PHE A 37 4.76 12.17 14.20
N PHE A 38 5.69 11.66 15.02
CA PHE A 38 5.89 12.20 16.36
C PHE A 38 6.48 13.61 16.34
N ALA A 39 7.38 13.92 15.40
CA ALA A 39 7.90 15.28 15.23
C ALA A 39 6.78 16.27 14.91
N GLU A 40 5.91 15.93 13.96
CA GLU A 40 4.77 16.76 13.56
C GLU A 40 3.75 16.91 14.70
N LEU A 41 3.50 15.83 15.45
CA LEU A 41 2.65 15.87 16.63
C LEU A 41 3.21 16.82 17.71
N ILE A 42 4.52 16.77 17.96
CA ILE A 42 5.18 17.66 18.92
C ILE A 42 5.09 19.12 18.46
N HIS A 43 5.26 19.39 17.15
CA HIS A 43 5.07 20.73 16.58
C HIS A 43 3.65 21.25 16.83
N ILE A 44 2.63 20.44 16.50
CA ILE A 44 1.22 20.82 16.72
C ILE A 44 0.93 21.09 18.20
N LEU A 45 1.45 20.25 19.11
CA LEU A 45 1.25 20.42 20.55
C LEU A 45 2.01 21.61 21.14
N SER A 46 3.15 21.99 20.56
CA SER A 46 3.94 23.13 21.03
C SER A 46 3.33 24.45 20.58
N ASP A 47 2.79 24.49 19.36
CA ASP A 47 2.30 25.71 18.72
C ASP A 47 0.76 25.82 18.74
N PHE A 48 0.04 24.95 19.48
CA PHE A 48 -1.43 24.85 19.46
C PHE A 48 -2.16 26.18 19.72
N SER A 49 -1.58 27.08 20.53
CA SER A 49 -2.16 28.40 20.83
C SER A 49 -2.04 29.41 19.68
N THR A 50 -1.21 29.12 18.68
CA THR A 50 -0.94 29.99 17.54
C THR A 50 -1.64 29.54 16.26
N TYR A 51 -2.15 28.30 16.22
CA TYR A 51 -2.90 27.81 15.07
C TYR A 51 -4.25 28.51 14.94
N ASP A 52 -4.55 28.98 13.74
CA ASP A 52 -5.94 29.26 13.37
C ASP A 52 -6.71 27.93 13.17
N GLN A 53 -8.04 28.01 13.15
CA GLN A 53 -8.91 26.84 12.99
C GLN A 53 -8.64 26.03 11.72
N THR A 54 -8.29 26.70 10.62
CA THR A 54 -8.02 26.07 9.31
C THR A 54 -6.67 25.35 9.33
N ASN A 55 -5.62 25.99 9.82
CA ASN A 55 -4.28 25.44 9.90
C ASN A 55 -4.22 24.28 10.91
N PHE A 56 -4.95 24.37 12.03
CA PHE A 56 -5.05 23.26 12.96
C PHE A 56 -5.69 22.03 12.31
N MET A 57 -6.78 22.23 11.56
CA MET A 57 -7.45 21.14 10.85
C MET A 57 -6.56 20.53 9.75
N LEU A 58 -5.81 21.34 9.01
CA LEU A 58 -4.85 20.86 8.01
C LEU A 58 -3.72 20.05 8.65
N ALA A 59 -3.17 20.49 9.77
CA ALA A 59 -2.11 19.79 10.49
C ALA A 59 -2.57 18.42 11.02
N ILE A 60 -3.80 18.33 11.56
CA ILE A 60 -4.40 17.04 11.94
C ILE A 60 -4.59 16.13 10.72
N LEU A 61 -4.99 16.68 9.57
CA LEU A 61 -5.18 15.91 8.35
C LEU A 61 -3.85 15.35 7.81
N GLU A 62 -2.76 16.10 7.96
CA GLU A 62 -1.40 15.64 7.65
C GLU A 62 -0.98 14.47 8.56
N LEU A 63 -1.23 14.55 9.87
CA LEU A 63 -0.99 13.43 10.79
C LEU A 63 -1.79 12.17 10.40
N ILE A 64 -3.06 12.33 10.02
CA ILE A 64 -3.90 11.23 9.54
C ILE A 64 -3.28 10.60 8.30
N HIS A 65 -2.77 11.41 7.37
CA HIS A 65 -2.14 10.92 6.15
C HIS A 65 -0.86 10.12 6.45
N ILE A 66 0.03 10.63 7.31
CA ILE A 66 1.25 9.90 7.71
C ILE A 66 0.88 8.53 8.32
N SER A 67 -0.11 8.50 9.22
CA SER A 67 -0.62 7.26 9.83
C SER A 67 -1.13 6.27 8.77
N MET A 68 -1.82 6.78 7.75
CA MET A 68 -2.35 5.96 6.67
C MET A 68 -1.27 5.33 5.79
N VAL A 69 -0.19 6.06 5.50
CA VAL A 69 0.97 5.54 4.77
C VAL A 69 1.64 4.41 5.56
N ILE A 70 1.80 4.56 6.87
CA ILE A 70 2.37 3.51 7.74
C ILE A 70 1.49 2.24 7.70
N ASN A 71 0.17 2.39 7.79
CA ASN A 71 -0.76 1.25 7.71
C ASN A 71 -0.65 0.50 6.37
N LEU A 72 -0.52 1.24 5.27
CA LEU A 72 -0.29 0.64 3.95
C LEU A 72 1.05 -0.11 3.91
N LEU A 73 2.13 0.51 4.41
CA LEU A 73 3.45 -0.13 4.45
C LEU A 73 3.40 -1.45 5.21
N ILE A 74 2.74 -1.51 6.37
CA ILE A 74 2.60 -2.73 7.16
C ILE A 74 1.90 -3.83 6.35
N VAL A 75 0.79 -3.53 5.68
CA VAL A 75 0.06 -4.49 4.85
C VAL A 75 0.91 -4.99 3.68
N VAL A 76 1.66 -4.11 3.03
CA VAL A 76 2.56 -4.46 1.92
C VAL A 76 3.73 -5.32 2.41
N ILE A 77 4.34 -4.98 3.55
CA ILE A 77 5.44 -5.74 4.14
C ILE A 77 4.98 -7.15 4.52
N ILE A 78 3.91 -7.26 5.33
CA ILE A 78 3.43 -8.56 5.81
C ILE A 78 2.89 -9.40 4.65
N GLY A 79 2.04 -8.80 3.80
CA GLY A 79 1.44 -9.49 2.65
C GLY A 79 2.49 -9.93 1.64
N GLY A 80 3.45 -9.05 1.31
CA GLY A 80 4.55 -9.35 0.41
C GLY A 80 5.47 -10.44 0.97
N TYR A 81 5.90 -10.30 2.22
CA TYR A 81 6.76 -11.30 2.86
C TYR A 81 6.09 -12.68 2.91
N TYR A 82 4.81 -12.75 3.30
CA TYR A 82 4.06 -14.00 3.34
C TYR A 82 3.89 -14.64 1.95
N ALA A 83 3.59 -13.83 0.93
CA ALA A 83 3.40 -14.33 -0.44
C ALA A 83 4.71 -14.78 -1.11
N PHE A 84 5.80 -14.03 -0.91
CA PHE A 84 7.00 -14.17 -1.73
C PHE A 84 8.21 -14.81 -1.03
N VAL A 85 8.31 -14.72 0.30
CA VAL A 85 9.49 -15.18 1.06
C VAL A 85 9.17 -16.30 2.05
N SER A 86 8.12 -16.14 2.87
CA SER A 86 7.85 -17.03 4.02
C SER A 86 7.47 -18.47 3.65
N LYS A 87 6.89 -18.72 2.48
CA LYS A 87 6.38 -20.07 2.11
C LYS A 87 7.47 -21.10 1.86
N ILE A 88 8.73 -20.69 1.66
CA ILE A 88 9.88 -21.60 1.49
C ILE A 88 10.12 -22.46 2.73
N ASP A 89 9.84 -21.95 3.94
CA ASP A 89 10.13 -22.68 5.17
C ASP A 89 9.02 -23.70 5.54
N GLN A 90 7.82 -23.58 4.96
CA GLN A 90 6.71 -24.54 5.16
C GLN A 90 6.68 -25.67 4.11
N GLU A 91 7.41 -25.53 3.00
CA GLU A 91 7.48 -26.52 1.91
C GLU A 91 8.60 -27.57 2.05
N LYS A 92 9.20 -27.72 3.24
CA LYS A 92 10.11 -28.86 3.52
C LYS A 92 9.42 -30.23 3.52
N THR A 93 8.10 -30.29 3.26
CA THR A 93 7.30 -31.52 3.24
C THR A 93 6.42 -31.61 1.99
N GLY A 94 7.01 -31.89 0.82
CA GLY A 94 6.31 -32.45 -0.35
C GLY A 94 5.86 -31.45 -1.44
N ASN A 95 6.34 -31.70 -2.66
CA ASN A 95 5.90 -31.19 -3.98
C ASN A 95 5.70 -29.66 -4.14
N GLN A 96 6.82 -29.00 -4.45
CA GLN A 96 7.00 -27.59 -4.85
C GLN A 96 6.12 -27.11 -6.04
N LEU A 97 5.45 -28.02 -6.76
CA LEU A 97 4.61 -27.75 -7.95
C LEU A 97 3.15 -27.42 -7.61
N ASP A 98 2.63 -27.77 -6.42
CA ASP A 98 1.26 -27.40 -5.99
C ASP A 98 1.17 -25.91 -5.59
N PHE A 99 2.32 -25.28 -5.36
CA PHE A 99 2.46 -23.88 -4.95
C PHE A 99 1.98 -22.90 -6.02
N LEU A 100 2.30 -23.15 -7.30
CA LEU A 100 1.97 -22.24 -8.41
C LEU A 100 0.46 -22.14 -8.67
N GLY A 101 -0.33 -23.13 -8.25
CA GLY A 101 -1.79 -23.13 -8.40
C GLY A 101 -2.56 -22.32 -7.34
N LYS A 102 -1.93 -22.00 -6.20
CA LYS A 102 -2.58 -21.32 -5.04
C LYS A 102 -2.25 -19.83 -4.89
N ILE A 103 -1.43 -19.25 -5.78
CA ILE A 103 -1.01 -17.83 -5.71
C ILE A 103 -2.03 -16.88 -6.36
N THR A 104 -3.10 -17.42 -6.94
CA THR A 104 -4.23 -16.67 -7.52
C THR A 104 -5.22 -16.11 -6.48
N ASP A 105 -4.78 -15.88 -5.24
CA ASP A 105 -5.62 -15.36 -4.17
C ASP A 105 -6.00 -13.89 -4.46
N SER A 106 -7.19 -13.69 -5.04
CA SER A 106 -7.78 -12.40 -5.40
C SER A 106 -7.91 -11.45 -4.20
N SER A 107 -7.85 -11.99 -2.98
CA SER A 107 -7.97 -11.23 -1.74
C SER A 107 -6.86 -10.18 -1.53
N LEU A 108 -5.65 -10.41 -2.02
CA LEU A 108 -4.55 -9.44 -1.88
C LEU A 108 -4.76 -8.21 -2.78
N LYS A 109 -5.26 -8.42 -4.00
CA LYS A 109 -5.46 -7.36 -4.99
C LYS A 109 -6.54 -6.38 -4.54
N ILE A 110 -7.67 -6.90 -4.05
CA ILE A 110 -8.77 -6.08 -3.52
C ILE A 110 -8.32 -5.24 -2.34
N LYS A 111 -7.57 -5.84 -1.39
CA LYS A 111 -7.06 -5.11 -0.20
C LYS A 111 -6.19 -3.92 -0.59
N LEU A 112 -5.26 -4.10 -1.53
CA LEU A 112 -4.38 -3.02 -1.99
C LEU A 112 -5.16 -1.86 -2.62
N ILE A 113 -6.15 -2.17 -3.45
CA ILE A 113 -7.00 -1.15 -4.08
C ILE A 113 -7.81 -0.38 -3.04
N ILE A 114 -8.40 -1.05 -2.05
CA ILE A 114 -9.14 -0.40 -0.97
C ILE A 114 -8.24 0.62 -0.27
N PHE A 115 -7.00 0.25 0.07
CA PHE A 115 -6.04 1.19 0.67
C PHE A 115 -5.73 2.37 -0.24
N LEU A 116 -5.48 2.16 -1.54
CA LEU A 116 -5.18 3.24 -2.49
C LEU A 116 -6.34 4.24 -2.63
N VAL A 117 -7.58 3.73 -2.77
CA VAL A 117 -8.78 4.57 -2.84
C VAL A 117 -8.96 5.35 -1.53
N SER A 118 -8.78 4.69 -0.39
CA SER A 118 -8.88 5.35 0.91
C SER A 118 -7.82 6.44 1.09
N ILE A 119 -6.55 6.21 0.71
CA ILE A 119 -5.46 7.21 0.81
C ILE A 119 -5.79 8.44 -0.04
N SER A 120 -6.21 8.21 -1.28
CA SER A 120 -6.60 9.29 -2.16
C SER A 120 -7.81 10.07 -1.62
N GLY A 121 -8.76 9.41 -0.96
CA GLY A 121 -9.94 10.04 -0.37
C GLY A 121 -9.62 11.03 0.74
N VAL A 122 -8.62 10.75 1.58
CA VAL A 122 -8.20 11.64 2.69
C VAL A 122 -7.65 12.99 2.19
N HIS A 123 -7.14 13.07 0.96
CA HIS A 123 -6.60 14.30 0.39
C HIS A 123 -7.67 15.27 -0.17
N LEU A 124 -8.92 14.82 -0.32
CA LEU A 124 -10.02 15.67 -0.79
C LEU A 124 -10.47 16.69 0.27
N PRO A 125 -10.65 16.31 1.55
CA PRO A 125 -10.87 17.27 2.64
C PRO A 125 -9.81 18.37 2.68
N GLU A 126 -8.52 18.04 2.53
CA GLU A 126 -7.42 19.01 2.49
C GLU A 126 -7.64 20.04 1.39
N THR A 127 -8.03 19.55 0.21
CA THR A 127 -8.30 20.35 -0.98
C THR A 127 -9.51 21.27 -0.77
N TYR A 128 -10.55 20.79 -0.08
CA TYR A 128 -11.73 21.58 0.27
C TYR A 128 -11.40 22.69 1.28
N ILE A 129 -10.55 22.38 2.25
CA ILE A 129 -10.15 23.31 3.31
C ILE A 129 -9.23 24.40 2.74
N ASN A 130 -8.29 24.02 1.86
CA ASN A 130 -7.31 24.92 1.27
C ASN A 130 -7.70 25.41 -0.15
N LEU A 131 -8.99 25.55 -0.44
CA LEU A 131 -9.46 25.94 -1.78
C LEU A 131 -8.87 27.27 -2.28
N LYS A 132 -8.66 28.23 -1.38
CA LYS A 132 -8.11 29.55 -1.72
C LYS A 132 -6.63 29.50 -2.15
N GLY A 133 -5.89 28.49 -1.69
CA GLY A 133 -4.47 28.30 -2.03
C GLY A 133 -4.24 27.49 -3.31
N LEU A 134 -5.31 26.97 -3.93
CA LEU A 134 -5.22 26.07 -5.07
C LEU A 134 -5.78 26.71 -6.34
N THR A 135 -5.14 26.42 -7.47
CA THR A 135 -5.70 26.75 -8.77
C THR A 135 -6.86 25.82 -9.11
N THR A 136 -7.83 26.32 -9.90
CA THR A 136 -8.94 25.50 -10.40
C THR A 136 -8.46 24.21 -11.07
N LEU A 137 -7.35 24.27 -11.82
CA LEU A 137 -6.76 23.11 -12.46
C LEU A 137 -6.27 22.07 -11.44
N GLN A 138 -5.61 22.49 -10.36
CA GLN A 138 -5.17 21.57 -9.30
C GLN A 138 -6.34 20.88 -8.62
N VAL A 139 -7.42 21.63 -8.32
CA VAL A 139 -8.63 21.06 -7.72
C VAL A 139 -9.26 20.02 -8.66
N ILE A 140 -9.40 20.33 -9.94
CA ILE A 140 -9.94 19.41 -10.95
C ILE A 140 -9.06 18.15 -11.04
N ILE A 141 -7.73 18.28 -11.14
CA ILE A 141 -6.82 17.12 -11.23
C ILE A 141 -6.95 16.23 -10.00
N LYS A 142 -6.98 16.80 -8.78
CA LYS A 142 -7.12 16.02 -7.55
C LYS A 142 -8.43 15.23 -7.52
N ILE A 143 -9.55 15.84 -7.91
CA ILE A 143 -10.86 15.17 -7.99
C ILE A 143 -10.85 14.10 -9.09
N SER A 144 -10.33 14.42 -10.27
CA SER A 144 -10.25 13.48 -11.40
C SER A 144 -9.41 12.25 -11.06
N MET A 145 -8.26 12.42 -10.40
CA MET A 145 -7.41 11.30 -9.96
C MET A 145 -8.15 10.39 -8.98
N HIS A 146 -8.90 10.96 -8.03
CA HIS A 146 -9.68 10.17 -7.09
C HIS A 146 -10.79 9.36 -7.78
N LEU A 147 -11.50 9.98 -8.73
CA LEU A 147 -12.50 9.29 -9.55
C LEU A 147 -11.88 8.13 -10.35
N VAL A 148 -10.69 8.31 -10.92
CA VAL A 148 -9.97 7.24 -11.64
C VAL A 148 -9.67 6.06 -10.71
N PHE A 149 -9.26 6.30 -9.46
CA PHE A 149 -9.03 5.23 -8.50
C PHE A 149 -10.33 4.50 -8.11
N ILE A 150 -11.42 5.23 -7.88
CA ILE A 150 -12.73 4.61 -7.58
C ILE A 150 -13.18 3.74 -8.76
N ILE A 151 -13.11 4.24 -9.98
CA ILE A 151 -13.52 3.49 -11.17
C ILE A 151 -12.66 2.24 -11.34
N SER A 152 -11.34 2.37 -11.17
CA SER A 152 -10.41 1.24 -11.23
C SER A 152 -10.72 0.18 -10.16
N ALA A 153 -11.12 0.60 -8.96
CA ALA A 153 -11.54 -0.30 -7.89
C ALA A 153 -12.83 -1.05 -8.22
N LEU A 154 -13.82 -0.36 -8.75
CA LEU A 154 -15.09 -0.96 -9.18
C LEU A 154 -14.89 -1.97 -10.32
N LEU A 155 -14.03 -1.63 -11.29
CA LEU A 155 -13.68 -2.53 -12.38
C LEU A 155 -12.99 -3.80 -11.88
N LEU A 156 -12.03 -3.70 -10.97
CA LEU A 156 -11.38 -4.88 -10.40
C LEU A 156 -12.37 -5.75 -9.62
N ALA A 157 -13.19 -5.15 -8.75
CA ALA A 157 -14.20 -5.88 -7.99
C ALA A 157 -15.21 -6.59 -8.91
N TYR A 158 -15.54 -5.98 -10.05
CA TYR A 158 -16.38 -6.59 -11.07
C TYR A 158 -15.70 -7.79 -11.74
N THR A 159 -14.43 -7.65 -12.14
CA THR A 159 -13.65 -8.76 -12.73
C THR A 159 -13.52 -9.93 -11.76
N ASP A 160 -13.23 -9.67 -10.48
CA ASP A 160 -13.12 -10.72 -9.46
C ASP A 160 -14.46 -11.45 -9.24
N LYS A 161 -15.58 -10.72 -9.25
CA LYS A 161 -16.92 -11.33 -9.19
C LYS A 161 -17.23 -12.22 -10.39
N LEU A 162 -16.80 -11.85 -11.59
CA LEU A 162 -16.98 -12.67 -12.79
C LEU A 162 -16.16 -13.97 -12.70
N GLN A 163 -14.92 -13.89 -12.24
CA GLN A 163 -14.05 -15.07 -12.06
C GLN A 163 -14.60 -16.02 -10.99
N ALA A 164 -15.14 -15.49 -9.89
CA ALA A 164 -15.77 -16.30 -8.85
C ALA A 164 -17.06 -17.00 -9.30
N LYS A 165 -17.70 -16.54 -10.39
CA LYS A 165 -18.91 -17.15 -10.96
C LYS A 165 -18.60 -18.15 -12.08
N SER A 166 -17.38 -18.14 -12.64
CA SER A 166 -16.94 -19.07 -13.69
C SER A 166 -16.23 -20.32 -13.16
N HIS A 167 -16.02 -20.41 -11.85
CA HIS A 167 -15.58 -21.59 -11.11
C HIS A 167 -16.74 -22.14 -10.28
#